data_AF-A0A392N3H7-F1
#
_entry.id   AF-A0A392N3H7-F1
#
_cell.length_a   1.000
_cell.length_b   1.000
_cell.length_c   1.000
_cell.angle_alpha   90.00
_cell.angle_beta   90.00
_cell.angle_gamma   90.00
#
_symmetry.space_group_name_H-M   'P 1'
#
loop_
_entity.id
_entity.type
_entity.pdbx_description
1 polymer ?
#
loop_
_entity_poly.entity_id
_entity_poly.type
_entity_poly.pdbx_seq_one_letter_code
_entity_poly.pdbx_strand_id
1 'polypeptide(L)'
;MLKMELMVLSTLKWRMQGITPFSYIDYFLNKVNGDQGPIGDLVLQSFQLIQSTARGIDFIQFRPSEIAAAVAVTLSVKGENQTVQTERAVSLLIEYVEKVLMNQ
;
A
#
# COMPACT_ATOMS: atom_id res chain seq x y z
N MET A 1 26.12 -9.23 -22.41
CA MET A 1 25.58 -8.41 -21.30
C MET A 1 24.42 -7.54 -21.78
N LEU A 2 24.60 -6.62 -22.74
CA LEU A 2 23.54 -5.71 -23.25
C LEU A 2 22.30 -6.38 -23.88
N LYS A 3 22.40 -7.66 -24.28
CA LYS A 3 21.28 -8.39 -24.93
C LYS A 3 20.14 -8.71 -23.95
N MET A 4 20.44 -8.93 -22.66
CA MET A 4 19.42 -9.16 -21.63
C MET A 4 18.73 -7.86 -21.23
N GLU A 5 19.48 -6.78 -21.07
CA GLU A 5 18.92 -5.45 -20.75
C GLU A 5 17.91 -5.01 -21.80
N LEU A 6 18.27 -5.11 -23.09
CA LEU A 6 17.36 -4.74 -24.17
C LEU A 6 16.11 -5.62 -24.22
N MET A 7 16.24 -6.93 -23.95
CA MET A 7 15.12 -7.87 -23.89
C MET A 7 14.16 -7.55 -22.73
N VAL A 8 14.69 -7.19 -21.56
CA VAL A 8 13.88 -6.77 -20.41
C VAL A 8 13.16 -5.45 -20.71
N LEU A 9 13.86 -4.45 -21.25
CA LEU A 9 13.28 -3.17 -21.65
C LEU A 9 12.17 -3.34 -22.69
N SER A 10 12.40 -4.16 -23.72
CA SER A 10 11.38 -4.43 -24.74
C SER A 10 10.18 -5.18 -24.15
N THR A 11 10.40 -6.14 -23.25
CA THR A 11 9.34 -6.91 -22.60
C THR A 11 8.49 -6.03 -21.69
N LEU A 12 9.12 -5.12 -20.94
CA LEU A 12 8.44 -4.11 -20.11
C LEU A 12 7.85 -2.96 -20.94
N LYS A 13 7.97 -2.98 -22.28
CA LYS A 13 7.56 -1.88 -23.17
C LYS A 13 8.12 -0.53 -22.74
N TRP A 14 9.36 -0.52 -22.27
CA TRP A 14 10.06 0.65 -21.74
C TRP A 14 9.39 1.29 -20.50
N ARG A 15 8.43 0.62 -19.87
CA ARG A 15 7.76 1.08 -18.64
C ARG A 15 8.61 0.78 -17.41
N MET A 16 9.72 1.49 -17.28
CA MET A 16 10.69 1.32 -16.19
C MET A 16 10.23 1.96 -14.88
N GLN A 17 9.24 2.86 -14.95
CA GLN A 17 8.65 3.48 -13.78
C GLN A 17 7.44 2.66 -13.31
N GLY A 18 7.72 1.64 -12.49
CA GLY A 18 6.69 0.89 -11.79
C GLY A 18 6.08 1.73 -10.67
N ILE A 19 4.75 1.71 -10.54
CA ILE A 19 4.08 2.27 -9.37
C ILE A 19 4.34 1.30 -8.20
N THR A 20 4.78 1.83 -7.07
CA THR A 20 5.09 1.03 -5.87
C THR A 20 4.06 1.32 -4.77
N PRO A 21 3.85 0.39 -3.81
CA PRO A 21 2.93 0.64 -2.70
C PRO A 21 3.26 1.92 -1.92
N PHE A 22 4.55 2.27 -1.85
CA PHE A 22 5.06 3.49 -1.21
C PHE A 22 4.39 4.77 -1.73
N SER A 23 4.01 4.82 -3.01
CA SER A 23 3.33 5.98 -3.59
C SER A 23 1.94 6.26 -2.99
N TYR A 24 1.35 5.30 -2.28
CA TYR A 24 0.03 5.41 -1.68
C TYR A 24 0.03 5.41 -0.15
N ILE A 25 1.18 5.12 0.48
CA ILE A 25 1.28 4.93 1.93
C ILE A 25 0.87 6.21 2.68
N ASP A 26 1.38 7.37 2.28
CA ASP A 26 1.06 8.63 2.97
C ASP A 26 -0.44 8.94 2.92
N TYR A 27 -1.08 8.69 1.77
CA TYR A 27 -2.51 8.87 1.60
C TYR A 27 -3.32 7.97 2.55
N PHE A 28 -3.01 6.67 2.57
CA PHE A 28 -3.76 5.73 3.40
C PHE A 28 -3.46 5.90 4.90
N LEU A 29 -2.22 6.20 5.28
CA LEU A 29 -1.88 6.49 6.67
C LEU A 29 -2.63 7.71 7.20
N ASN A 30 -2.67 8.81 6.44
CA ASN A 30 -3.43 10.01 6.86
C ASN A 30 -4.92 9.71 6.96
N LYS A 31 -5.46 8.97 6.00
CA LYS A 31 -6.87 8.63 5.95
C LYS A 31 -7.31 7.72 7.10
N VAL A 32 -6.47 6.74 7.48
CA VAL A 32 -6.78 5.80 8.56
C VAL A 32 -6.52 6.42 9.94
N ASN A 33 -5.49 7.26 10.06
CA ASN A 33 -5.12 7.92 11.32
C ASN A 33 -5.95 9.21 11.60
N GLY A 34 -6.82 9.61 10.67
CA GLY A 34 -7.71 10.77 10.83
C GLY A 34 -6.98 12.08 11.14
N ASP A 35 -5.81 12.30 10.52
CA ASP A 35 -4.91 13.44 10.74
C ASP A 35 -4.35 13.60 12.18
N GLN A 36 -4.45 12.57 13.03
CA GLN A 36 -4.06 12.63 14.44
C GLN A 36 -2.74 11.89 14.73
N GLY A 37 -1.60 12.55 14.56
CA GLY A 37 -0.32 12.08 15.11
C GLY A 37 0.85 11.97 14.12
N PRO A 38 2.06 11.68 14.62
CA PRO A 38 3.29 11.70 13.83
C PRO A 38 3.34 10.53 12.83
N ILE A 39 3.05 10.83 11.56
CA ILE A 39 3.06 9.88 10.43
C ILE A 39 4.46 9.31 10.15
N GLY A 40 5.53 10.02 10.56
CA GLY A 40 6.91 9.64 10.27
C GLY A 40 7.31 8.25 10.78
N ASP A 41 6.85 7.86 11.99
CA ASP A 41 7.12 6.52 12.52
C ASP A 41 6.33 5.43 11.77
N LEU A 42 5.07 5.73 11.42
CA LEU A 42 4.22 4.83 10.63
C LEU A 42 4.77 4.61 9.22
N VAL A 43 5.34 5.65 8.58
CA VAL A 43 6.00 5.53 7.27
C VAL A 43 7.21 4.61 7.38
N LEU A 44 8.05 4.76 8.40
CA LEU A 44 9.20 3.86 8.60
C LEU A 44 8.76 2.41 8.86
N GLN A 45 7.75 2.21 9.70
CA GLN A 45 7.18 0.88 9.95
C GLN A 45 6.56 0.27 8.69
N SER A 46 5.90 1.09 7.86
CA SER A 46 5.32 0.64 6.59
C SER A 46 6.41 0.18 5.63
N PHE A 47 7.56 0.86 5.62
CA PHE A 47 8.70 0.47 4.80
C PHE A 47 9.23 -0.90 5.21
N GLN A 48 9.43 -1.11 6.51
CA GLN A 48 9.88 -2.39 7.05
C GLN A 48 8.89 -3.52 6.72
N LEU A 49 7.59 -3.25 6.85
CA LEU A 49 6.54 -4.22 6.57
C LEU A 49 6.47 -4.55 5.07
N ILE A 50 6.47 -3.56 4.19
CA ILE A 50 6.51 -3.81 2.74
C ILE A 50 7.77 -4.56 2.35
N GLN A 51 8.93 -4.22 2.94
CA GLN A 51 10.20 -4.87 2.62
C GLN A 51 10.26 -6.33 3.08
N SER A 52 9.73 -6.65 4.27
CA SER A 52 9.66 -8.04 4.74
C SER A 52 8.72 -8.88 3.89
N THR A 53 7.65 -8.25 3.42
CA THR A 53 6.56 -8.85 2.66
C THR A 53 6.95 -9.06 1.19
N ALA A 54 7.67 -8.10 0.58
CA ALA A 54 8.17 -8.16 -0.80
C ALA A 54 9.23 -9.26 -1.06
N ARG A 55 9.66 -9.99 -0.02
CA ARG A 55 10.52 -11.17 -0.19
C ARG A 55 9.78 -12.37 -0.80
N GLY A 56 8.45 -12.37 -0.76
CA GLY A 56 7.61 -13.38 -1.42
C GLY A 56 7.14 -12.92 -2.81
N ILE A 57 6.93 -13.88 -3.72
CA ILE A 57 6.31 -13.63 -5.03
C ILE A 57 4.79 -13.42 -4.95
N ASP A 58 4.20 -13.76 -3.80
CA ASP A 58 2.74 -13.72 -3.56
C ASP A 58 2.17 -12.30 -3.63
N PHE A 59 3.02 -11.27 -3.60
CA PHE A 59 2.61 -9.87 -3.68
C PHE A 59 2.42 -9.36 -5.11
N ILE A 60 2.90 -10.10 -6.11
CA ILE A 60 2.77 -9.73 -7.53
C ILE A 60 1.29 -9.80 -7.98
N GLN A 61 0.47 -10.59 -7.30
CA GLN A 61 -0.96 -10.74 -7.62
C GLN A 61 -1.83 -9.57 -7.14
N PHE A 62 -1.33 -8.73 -6.24
CA PHE A 62 -2.07 -7.60 -5.67
C PHE A 62 -1.65 -6.28 -6.29
N ARG A 63 -2.59 -5.33 -6.39
CA ARG A 63 -2.27 -3.98 -6.87
C ARG A 63 -1.44 -3.23 -5.82
N PRO A 64 -0.48 -2.38 -6.22
CA PRO A 64 0.30 -1.58 -5.28
C PRO A 64 -0.54 -0.75 -4.30
N SER A 65 -1.71 -0.27 -4.72
CA SER A 65 -2.66 0.46 -3.87
C SER A 65 -3.31 -0.42 -2.80
N GLU A 66 -3.60 -1.69 -3.11
CA GLU A 66 -4.20 -2.65 -2.16
C GLU A 66 -3.18 -3.02 -1.08
N ILE A 67 -1.93 -3.26 -1.48
CA ILE A 67 -0.83 -3.53 -0.55
C ILE A 67 -0.64 -2.33 0.39
N ALA A 68 -0.64 -1.11 -0.15
CA ALA A 68 -0.50 0.10 0.66
C ALA A 68 -1.64 0.28 1.67
N ALA A 69 -2.88 0.05 1.24
CA ALA A 69 -4.05 0.11 2.12
C ALA A 69 -3.96 -0.94 3.25
N ALA A 70 -3.62 -2.19 2.92
CA ALA A 70 -3.49 -3.27 3.89
C ALA A 70 -2.40 -2.97 4.94
N VAL A 71 -1.25 -2.43 4.50
CA VAL A 71 -0.17 -2.02 5.41
C VAL A 71 -0.61 -0.88 6.32
N ALA A 72 -1.29 0.15 5.79
CA ALA A 72 -1.79 1.26 6.58
C ALA A 72 -2.78 0.81 7.67
N VAL A 73 -3.72 -0.09 7.34
CA VAL A 73 -4.63 -0.68 8.32
C VAL A 73 -3.88 -1.50 9.36
N THR A 74 -2.94 -2.35 8.93
CA THR A 74 -2.16 -3.20 9.84
C THR A 74 -1.41 -2.36 10.88
N LEU A 75 -0.84 -1.22 10.46
CA LEU A 75 -0.10 -0.33 11.35
C LEU A 75 -1.00 0.47 12.29
N SER A 76 -2.15 0.94 11.81
CA SER A 76 -3.15 1.59 12.67
C SER A 76 -3.64 0.64 13.77
N VAL A 77 -3.82 -0.64 13.45
CA VAL A 77 -4.29 -1.67 14.40
C VAL A 77 -3.19 -2.10 15.38
N LYS A 78 -1.92 -2.00 14.98
CA LYS A 78 -0.78 -2.36 15.83
C LYS A 78 -0.52 -1.35 16.96
N GLY A 79 -1.09 -0.15 16.89
CA GLY A 79 -0.90 0.93 17.85
C GLY A 79 -1.74 0.84 19.13
N GLU A 80 -2.96 0.28 19.10
CA GLU A 80 -3.91 0.36 20.23
C GLU A 80 -4.87 -0.85 20.29
N ASN A 81 -5.30 -1.23 21.49
CA ASN A 81 -6.10 -2.43 21.78
C ASN A 81 -7.36 -2.60 20.88
N GLN A 82 -7.26 -3.60 20.00
CA GLN A 82 -8.24 -4.63 19.59
C GLN A 82 -9.68 -4.23 19.15
N THR A 83 -10.02 -4.74 17.96
CA THR A 83 -11.33 -4.92 17.29
C THR A 83 -12.12 -3.70 16.80
N VAL A 84 -12.20 -2.61 17.57
CA VAL A 84 -13.08 -1.48 17.20
C VAL A 84 -12.51 -0.62 16.06
N GLN A 85 -11.18 -0.46 15.99
CA GLN A 85 -10.53 0.32 14.93
C GLN A 85 -10.36 -0.49 13.63
N THR A 86 -10.23 -1.82 13.69
CA THR A 86 -10.24 -2.69 12.50
C THR A 86 -11.53 -2.55 11.72
N GLU A 87 -12.67 -2.55 12.41
CA GLU A 87 -13.99 -2.41 11.79
C GLU A 87 -14.13 -1.04 11.13
N ARG A 88 -13.71 0.04 11.80
CA ARG A 88 -13.72 1.40 11.24
C ARG A 88 -12.81 1.55 10.03
N ALA A 89 -11.59 1.02 10.09
CA ALA A 89 -10.64 1.08 8.98
C ALA A 89 -11.13 0.29 7.76
N VAL A 90 -11.76 -0.88 7.99
CA VAL A 90 -12.41 -1.67 6.94
C VAL A 90 -13.60 -0.89 6.35
N SER A 91 -14.44 -0.25 7.16
CA SER A 91 -15.54 0.59 6.67
C SER A 91 -15.06 1.77 5.81
N LEU A 92 -13.97 2.46 6.19
CA LEU A 92 -13.40 3.56 5.40
C LEU A 92 -12.86 3.12 4.03
N LEU A 93 -12.37 1.88 3.93
CA LEU A 93 -11.92 1.30 2.67
C LEU A 93 -13.08 0.82 1.81
N ILE A 94 -14.12 0.24 2.41
CA ILE A 94 -15.37 -0.10 1.71
C ILE A 94 -15.98 1.17 1.12
N GLU A 95 -16.10 2.25 1.90
CA GLU A 95 -16.60 3.54 1.42
C GLU A 95 -15.73 4.11 0.27
N TYR A 96 -14.41 3.94 0.34
CA TYR A 96 -13.52 4.36 -0.75
C TYR A 96 -13.74 3.55 -2.03
N VAL A 97 -13.89 2.23 -1.91
CA VAL A 97 -14.18 1.34 -3.04
C VAL A 97 -15.55 1.69 -3.64
N GLU A 98 -16.56 1.92 -2.82
CA GLU A 98 -17.90 2.34 -3.27
C GLU A 98 -17.89 3.71 -3.96
N LYS A 99 -17.16 4.70 -3.44
CA LYS A 99 -16.97 6.02 -4.09
C LYS A 99 -16.24 5.91 -5.42
N VAL A 100 -15.24 5.02 -5.52
CA VAL A 100 -14.52 4.78 -6.78
C VAL A 100 -15.42 4.09 -7.81
N LEU A 101 -16.34 3.22 -7.37
CA LEU A 101 -17.31 2.54 -8.23
C LEU A 101 -18.49 3.43 -8.65
N MET A 102 -18.91 4.38 -7.81
CA MET A 102 -20.00 5.33 -8.12
C MET A 102 -19.57 6.55 -8.97
N ASN A 103 -18.27 6.76 -9.16
CA ASN A 103 -17.72 7.81 -10.04
C ASN A 103 -17.28 7.27 -11.43
N GLN A 104 -17.79 6.11 -11.83
CA GLN A 104 -17.76 5.57 -13.20
C GLN A 104 -19.15 5.69 -13.83
#